data_AF-A0A1Y3U6W2-F1
#
_entry.id   AF-A0A1Y3U6W2-F1
#
_cell.length_a   1.000
_cell.length_b   1.000
_cell.length_c   1.000
_cell.angle_alpha   90.00
_cell.angle_beta   90.00
_cell.angle_gamma   90.00
#
_symmetry.space_group_name_H-M   'P 1'
#
loop_
_entity.id
_entity.type
_entity.pdbx_description
1 polymer ?
#
loop_
_entity_poly.entity_id
_entity_poly.type
_entity_poly.pdbx_seq_one_letter_code
_entity_poly.pdbx_strand_id
1 'polypeptide(L)'
;MKKTPWMLGYWTLLRMSIRMKKKLPVYMPTREFIDGCWRLAFLDDMVCRHELNGVVIKGEPIVFPPKKESIPYRYKLFLEMYGEDTAEVWKKAYSKTWKRAKALREK
;
A
#
# COMPACT_ATOMS: atom_id res chain seq x y z
N MET A 1 -16.04 -25.49 -12.59
CA MET A 1 -15.10 -24.44 -12.14
C MET A 1 -15.87 -23.18 -11.79
N LYS A 2 -15.87 -22.76 -10.52
CA LYS A 2 -16.46 -21.47 -10.11
C LYS A 2 -15.52 -20.36 -10.60
N LYS A 3 -15.94 -19.55 -11.57
CA LYS A 3 -15.16 -18.39 -12.02
C LYS A 3 -15.05 -17.41 -10.85
N THR A 4 -13.84 -17.23 -10.33
CA THR A 4 -13.55 -16.31 -9.23
C THR A 4 -13.70 -14.85 -9.68
N PRO A 5 -14.09 -13.92 -8.79
CA PRO A 5 -14.41 -12.54 -9.18
C PRO A 5 -13.28 -11.78 -9.87
N TRP A 6 -12.01 -12.10 -9.58
CA TRP A 6 -10.85 -11.47 -10.23
C TRP A 6 -10.64 -11.90 -11.69
N MET A 7 -11.34 -12.94 -12.17
CA MET A 7 -11.35 -13.36 -13.57
C MET A 7 -12.48 -12.70 -14.39
N LEU A 8 -13.30 -11.85 -13.78
CA LEU A 8 -14.39 -11.17 -14.46
C LEU A 8 -13.91 -9.86 -15.08
N GLY A 9 -14.19 -9.66 -16.37
CA GLY A 9 -13.90 -8.42 -17.06
C GLY A 9 -14.67 -7.23 -16.46
N TYR A 10 -14.12 -6.02 -16.66
CA TYR A 10 -14.63 -4.75 -16.12
C TYR A 10 -16.16 -4.57 -16.24
N TRP A 11 -16.74 -4.91 -17.39
CA TRP A 11 -18.18 -4.79 -17.65
C TRP A 11 -19.06 -5.69 -16.76
N THR A 12 -18.57 -6.88 -16.39
CA THR A 12 -19.31 -7.81 -15.54
C THR A 12 -19.31 -7.34 -14.09
N LEU A 13 -18.18 -6.83 -13.62
CA LEU A 13 -18.07 -6.21 -12.30
C LEU A 13 -18.96 -4.96 -12.21
N LEU A 14 -18.94 -4.09 -13.23
CA LEU A 14 -19.77 -2.88 -13.32
C LEU A 14 -21.27 -3.20 -13.24
N ARG A 15 -21.71 -4.25 -13.94
CA ARG A 15 -23.13 -4.66 -13.89
C ARG A 15 -23.53 -5.23 -12.53
N MET A 16 -22.62 -5.98 -11.88
CA MET A 16 -22.86 -6.51 -10.53
C MET A 16 -22.88 -5.42 -9.46
N SER A 17 -22.02 -4.40 -9.56
CA SER A 17 -21.97 -3.30 -8.59
C SER A 17 -23.20 -2.41 -8.64
N ILE A 18 -23.69 -2.11 -9.85
CA ILE A 18 -24.95 -1.40 -10.07
C ILE A 18 -26.11 -2.20 -9.43
N ARG A 19 -26.13 -3.51 -9.64
CA ARG A 19 -27.14 -4.41 -9.05
C ARG A 19 -27.04 -4.53 -7.53
N MET A 20 -25.83 -4.50 -6.96
CA MET A 20 -25.59 -4.68 -5.52
C MET A 20 -25.52 -3.36 -4.73
N LYS A 21 -25.68 -2.20 -5.38
CA LYS A 21 -25.46 -0.85 -4.81
C LYS A 21 -24.14 -0.70 -4.05
N LYS A 22 -23.14 -1.53 -4.37
CA LYS A 22 -21.79 -1.44 -3.82
C LYS A 22 -20.94 -0.58 -4.76
N LYS A 23 -20.12 0.32 -4.23
CA LYS A 23 -19.10 1.01 -5.04
C LYS A 23 -18.20 -0.06 -5.65
N LEU A 24 -17.92 0.04 -6.95
CA LEU A 24 -16.89 -0.78 -7.56
C LEU A 24 -15.56 -0.49 -6.88
N PRO A 25 -14.71 -1.50 -6.67
CA PRO A 25 -13.29 -1.21 -6.55
C PRO A 25 -12.91 -0.43 -7.81
N VAL A 26 -12.46 0.81 -7.62
CA VAL A 26 -11.99 1.66 -8.72
C VAL A 26 -10.82 0.90 -9.32
N TYR A 27 -11.01 0.34 -10.52
CA TYR A 27 -10.02 -0.48 -11.19
C TYR A 27 -8.74 0.34 -11.36
N MET A 28 -7.70 0.02 -10.58
CA MET A 28 -6.35 0.51 -10.80
C MET A 28 -5.67 -0.45 -11.79
N PRO A 29 -4.87 0.04 -12.74
CA PRO A 29 -4.02 -0.84 -13.53
C PRO A 29 -3.19 -1.71 -12.58
N THR A 30 -3.40 -3.03 -12.63
CA THR A 30 -2.86 -3.97 -11.63
C THR A 30 -1.35 -3.86 -11.47
N ARG A 31 -0.64 -3.52 -12.56
CA ARG A 31 0.81 -3.29 -12.55
C ARG A 31 1.22 -2.00 -11.84
N GLU A 32 0.56 -0.88 -12.11
CA GLU A 32 0.85 0.39 -11.43
C GLU A 32 0.58 0.29 -9.93
N PHE A 33 -0.48 -0.44 -9.55
CA PHE A 33 -0.79 -0.73 -8.15
C PHE A 33 0.31 -1.55 -7.48
N ILE A 34 0.69 -2.68 -8.09
CA ILE A 34 1.72 -3.59 -7.58
C ILE A 34 3.07 -2.86 -7.43
N ASP A 35 3.52 -2.21 -8.50
CA ASP A 35 4.79 -1.45 -8.50
C ASP A 35 4.71 -0.28 -7.50
N GLY A 36 3.54 0.33 -7.39
CA GLY A 36 3.24 1.41 -6.46
C GLY A 36 3.31 0.99 -5.00
N CYS A 37 2.71 -0.14 -4.62
CA CYS A 37 2.81 -0.71 -3.28
C CYS A 37 4.24 -1.10 -2.93
N TRP A 38 5.01 -1.60 -3.90
CA TRP A 38 6.42 -1.90 -3.71
C TRP A 38 7.22 -0.63 -3.39
N ARG A 39 7.04 0.44 -4.18
CA ARG A 39 7.65 1.76 -3.91
C ARG A 39 7.22 2.32 -2.57
N LEU A 40 5.94 2.18 -2.21
CA LEU A 40 5.42 2.64 -0.92
C LEU A 40 6.11 1.92 0.24
N ALA A 41 6.31 0.60 0.16
CA ALA A 41 7.04 -0.19 1.16
C ALA A 41 8.47 0.32 1.38
N PHE A 42 9.17 0.65 0.30
CA PHE A 42 10.51 1.23 0.39
C PHE A 42 10.51 2.61 1.07
N LEU A 43 9.60 3.50 0.65
CA LEU A 43 9.51 4.85 1.19
C LEU A 43 9.13 4.84 2.67
N ASP A 44 8.17 3.99 3.03
CA ASP A 44 7.68 3.83 4.39
C ASP A 44 8.76 3.24 5.31
N ASP A 45 9.50 2.21 4.86
CA ASP A 45 10.65 1.67 5.61
C ASP A 45 11.72 2.73 5.85
N MET A 46 12.05 3.52 4.82
CA MET A 46 13.02 4.61 4.93
C MET A 46 12.57 5.68 5.94
N VAL A 47 11.33 6.16 5.84
CA VAL A 47 10.76 7.17 6.74
C VAL A 47 10.75 6.65 8.18
N CYS A 48 10.23 5.44 8.40
CA CYS A 48 10.17 4.86 9.74
C CYS A 48 11.55 4.68 10.37
N ARG A 49 12.55 4.21 9.62
CA ARG A 49 13.91 4.06 10.16
C ARG A 49 14.52 5.42 10.51
N HIS A 50 14.29 6.44 9.70
CA HIS A 50 14.80 7.77 10.00
C HIS A 50 14.12 8.38 11.23
N GLU A 51 12.80 8.21 11.37
CA GLU A 51 12.03 8.86 12.44
C GLU A 51 12.06 8.09 13.76
N LEU A 52 12.18 6.75 13.73
CA LEU A 52 11.93 5.89 14.88
C LEU A 52 13.12 5.04 15.32
N ASN A 53 14.18 4.90 14.50
CA ASN A 53 15.31 4.05 14.89
C ASN A 53 16.01 4.62 16.14
N GLY A 54 16.08 3.81 17.20
CA GLY A 54 16.66 4.23 18.49
C GLY A 54 15.72 5.06 19.37
N VAL A 55 14.48 5.35 18.92
CA VAL A 55 13.45 5.91 19.80
C VAL A 55 13.09 4.88 20.86
N VAL A 56 13.05 5.30 22.14
CA VAL A 56 12.72 4.42 23.26
C VAL A 56 11.23 4.49 23.56
N ILE A 57 10.55 3.35 23.51
CA ILE A 57 9.16 3.20 23.89
C ILE A 57 9.10 2.21 25.06
N LYS A 58 8.51 2.62 26.19
CA LYS A 58 8.38 1.78 27.40
C LYS A 58 9.70 1.18 27.90
N GLY A 59 10.81 1.90 27.73
CA GLY A 59 12.14 1.47 28.16
C GLY A 59 12.87 0.59 27.15
N GLU A 60 12.26 0.24 26.02
CA GLU A 60 12.90 -0.54 24.96
C GLU A 60 13.17 0.32 23.71
N PRO A 61 14.39 0.29 23.15
CA PRO A 61 14.67 0.98 21.89
C PRO A 61 14.01 0.25 20.72
N ILE A 62 13.40 1.01 19.82
CA ILE A 62 12.86 0.45 18.57
C ILE A 62 14.03 0.03 17.68
N VAL A 63 14.04 -1.25 17.33
CA VAL A 63 14.98 -1.85 16.39
C VAL A 63 14.21 -2.39 15.19
N PHE A 64 14.68 -2.06 13.99
CA PHE A 64 14.08 -2.54 12.76
C PHE A 64 14.77 -3.83 12.28
N PRO A 65 14.01 -4.82 11.76
CA PRO A 65 14.60 -5.99 11.11
C PRO A 65 15.38 -5.59 9.86
N PRO A 66 16.19 -6.49 9.27
CA PRO A 66 16.89 -6.24 8.01
C PRO A 66 15.93 -5.80 6.89
N LYS A 67 16.39 -4.92 5.98
CA LYS A 67 15.56 -4.43 4.86
C LYS A 67 15.03 -5.54 3.95
N LYS A 68 15.81 -6.61 3.78
CA LYS A 68 15.42 -7.82 3.02
C LYS A 68 14.19 -8.54 3.60
N GLU A 69 13.85 -8.28 4.86
CA GLU A 69 12.69 -8.85 5.55
C GLU A 69 11.59 -7.79 5.75
N SER A 70 11.96 -6.58 6.17
CA SER A 70 10.99 -5.52 6.48
C SER A 70 10.23 -5.03 5.25
N ILE A 71 10.91 -4.88 4.10
CA ILE A 71 10.32 -4.30 2.90
C ILE A 71 9.33 -5.26 2.24
N PRO A 72 9.66 -6.56 2.01
CA PRO A 72 8.68 -7.52 1.50
C PRO A 72 7.46 -7.68 2.42
N TYR A 73 7.67 -7.64 3.73
CA TYR A 73 6.57 -7.69 4.70
C TYR A 73 5.63 -6.48 4.57
N ARG A 74 6.17 -5.25 4.55
CA ARG A 74 5.37 -4.02 4.34
C ARG A 74 4.67 -4.03 2.99
N TYR A 75 5.33 -4.51 1.95
CA TYR A 75 4.73 -4.63 0.63
C TYR A 75 3.50 -5.54 0.67
N LYS A 76 3.60 -6.73 1.29
CA LYS A 76 2.47 -7.64 1.46
C LYS A 76 1.32 -6.96 2.22
N LEU A 77 1.64 -6.25 3.31
CA LEU A 77 0.65 -5.49 4.07
C LEU A 77 -0.05 -4.42 3.23
N PHE A 78 0.68 -3.67 2.39
CA PHE A 78 0.09 -2.65 1.53
C PHE A 78 -0.76 -3.22 0.41
N LEU A 79 -0.39 -4.39 -0.14
CA LEU A 79 -1.26 -5.10 -1.08
C LEU A 79 -2.59 -5.52 -0.43
N GLU A 80 -2.54 -6.06 0.79
CA GLU A 80 -3.73 -6.47 1.52
C GLU A 80 -4.60 -5.26 1.92
N MET A 81 -3.96 -4.21 2.45
CA MET A 81 -4.64 -3.00 2.92
C MET A 81 -5.32 -2.24 1.79
N TYR A 82 -4.62 -2.03 0.66
CA TYR A 82 -5.14 -1.23 -0.44
C TYR A 82 -5.79 -2.07 -1.56
N GLY A 83 -5.80 -3.40 -1.43
CA GLY A 83 -6.39 -4.30 -2.42
C GLY A 83 -7.91 -4.20 -2.54
N GLU A 84 -8.58 -3.75 -1.48
CA GLU A 84 -10.04 -3.54 -1.44
C GLU A 84 -10.44 -2.04 -1.53
N ASP A 85 -9.46 -1.13 -1.47
CA ASP A 85 -9.66 0.31 -1.46
C ASP A 85 -9.81 0.94 -2.85
N THR A 86 -10.19 2.22 -2.89
CA THR A 86 -10.18 2.99 -4.14
C THR A 86 -8.77 3.49 -4.47
N ALA A 87 -8.50 3.65 -5.77
CA ALA A 87 -7.22 4.17 -6.25
C ALA A 87 -6.85 5.55 -5.66
N GLU A 88 -7.84 6.37 -5.32
CA GLU A 88 -7.65 7.69 -4.71
C GLU A 88 -7.08 7.60 -3.30
N VAL A 89 -7.58 6.65 -2.49
CA VAL A 89 -7.11 6.41 -1.12
C VAL A 89 -5.65 6.01 -1.14
N TRP A 90 -5.30 5.05 -1.99
CA TRP A 90 -3.92 4.62 -2.18
C TRP A 90 -3.01 5.75 -2.69
N LYS A 91 -3.44 6.51 -3.72
CA LYS A 91 -2.67 7.65 -4.25
C LYS A 91 -2.41 8.72 -3.18
N LYS A 92 -3.40 8.98 -2.32
CA LYS A 92 -3.26 9.93 -1.20
C LYS A 92 -2.24 9.44 -0.18
N ALA A 93 -2.29 8.16 0.19
CA ALA A 93 -1.31 7.55 1.09
C ALA A 93 0.10 7.63 0.49
N TYR A 94 0.26 7.22 -0.78
CA TYR A 94 1.52 7.29 -1.50
C TYR A 94 2.09 8.71 -1.54
N SER A 95 1.27 9.69 -1.93
CA SER A 95 1.68 11.11 -2.02
C SER A 95 2.15 11.64 -0.67
N LYS A 96 1.46 11.29 0.42
CA LYS A 96 1.85 11.69 1.79
C LYS A 96 3.21 11.12 2.18
N THR A 97 3.43 9.82 1.97
CA THR A 97 4.69 9.15 2.33
C THR A 97 5.84 9.66 1.46
N TRP A 98 5.61 9.88 0.15
CA TRP A 98 6.59 10.48 -0.75
C TRP A 98 7.03 11.88 -0.29
N LYS A 99 6.09 12.75 0.09
CA LYS A 99 6.42 14.11 0.59
C LYS A 99 7.30 14.05 1.84
N ARG A 100 6.99 13.15 2.78
CA ARG A 100 7.80 12.94 3.98
C ARG A 100 9.19 12.44 3.62
N ALA A 101 9.27 11.39 2.80
CA ALA A 101 10.51 10.82 2.31
C ALA A 101 11.40 11.87 1.60
N LYS A 102 10.80 12.73 0.77
CA LYS A 102 11.48 13.83 0.10
C LYS A 102 12.05 14.84 1.10
N ALA A 103 11.26 15.28 2.07
CA ALA A 103 11.69 16.23 3.10
C ALA A 103 12.83 15.70 3.97
N LEU A 104 12.94 14.37 4.14
CA LEU A 104 14.05 13.73 4.86
C LEU A 104 15.33 13.60 4.02
N ARG A 105 15.22 13.59 2.69
CA ARG A 105 16.39 13.55 1.78
C ARG A 105 17.05 14.91 1.59
N GLU A 106 16.32 16.00 1.84
CA GLU A 106 16.79 17.38 1.69
C GLU A 106 17.38 17.96 2.99
N LYS A 107 17.38 17.17 4.08
CA LYS A 107 18.01 17.49 5.36
C LYS A 107 19.38 16.83 5.45
#